data_AF-A0AAN6RC86-F1
#
_entry.id   AF-A0AAN6RC86-F1
#
_cell.length_a   1.000
_cell.length_b   1.000
_cell.length_c   1.000
_cell.angle_alpha   90.00
_cell.angle_beta   90.00
_cell.angle_gamma   90.00
#
_symmetry.space_group_name_H-M   'P 1'
#
loop_
_entity.id
_entity.type
_entity.pdbx_description
1 polymer ?
#
loop_
_entity_poly.entity_id
_entity_poly.type
_entity_poly.pdbx_seq_one_letter_code
_entity_poly.pdbx_strand_id
1 'polypeptide(L)'
;MPTPFSKITKNTVTIKSINDLSYDLDKAAYKSHFERADIWFWSGCDKEGKLTARLEFEWSLCPLINKKLGEYTPSDTDKKEHLIAIYIKTFFDDGDDFCFLVRGAENMNKFLSMTFSGRAYEEPCFATPLHATKPSSIFKTRGLDRSLYECVNKTETKGIRWRFLYGSAMKAWEQLELNEEKHQSIRQIVANVKQVAVEEEDSEEDSDESSDEDSSDDDLSDKEGDGKCED
;
A
#
# COMPACT_ATOMS: atom_id res chain seq x y z
N MET A 1 1.19 -35.59 24.81
CA MET A 1 1.97 -34.49 24.23
C MET A 1 1.05 -33.30 24.07
N PRO A 2 1.26 -32.18 24.77
CA PRO A 2 0.41 -31.00 24.62
C PRO A 2 0.83 -30.20 23.37
N THR A 3 -0.17 -29.82 22.59
CA THR A 3 -0.10 -29.00 21.38
C THR A 3 0.43 -27.59 21.67
N PRO A 4 1.30 -27.01 20.82
CA PRO A 4 1.61 -25.59 20.90
C PRO A 4 0.53 -24.81 20.13
N PHE A 5 -0.58 -24.52 20.80
CA PHE A 5 -1.49 -23.46 20.34
C PHE A 5 -0.99 -22.14 20.92
N SER A 6 -0.28 -21.34 20.12
CA SER A 6 -0.09 -19.92 20.42
C SER A 6 -1.43 -19.21 20.20
N LYS A 7 -1.98 -18.62 21.26
CA LYS A 7 -3.15 -17.74 21.17
C LYS A 7 -2.76 -16.51 20.36
N ILE A 8 -3.32 -16.37 19.16
CA ILE A 8 -3.34 -15.11 18.41
C ILE A 8 -4.32 -14.19 19.14
N THR A 9 -3.81 -13.36 20.04
CA THR A 9 -4.60 -12.28 20.64
C THR A 9 -4.74 -11.14 19.64
N LYS A 10 -5.96 -10.62 19.50
CA LYS A 10 -6.46 -9.53 18.62
C LYS A 10 -5.70 -8.18 18.63
N ASN A 11 -4.49 -8.09 19.21
CA ASN A 11 -3.75 -6.84 19.35
C ASN A 11 -2.45 -6.78 18.53
N THR A 12 -2.04 -7.88 17.92
CA THR A 12 -0.84 -7.91 17.06
C THR A 12 -0.95 -9.15 16.19
N VAL A 13 -1.17 -8.97 14.89
CA VAL A 13 -0.91 -10.02 13.91
C VAL A 13 0.46 -9.70 13.34
N THR A 14 1.51 -10.10 14.05
CA THR A 14 2.86 -10.10 13.51
C THR A 14 2.92 -11.20 12.45
N ILE A 15 2.50 -10.88 11.21
CA ILE A 15 2.61 -11.80 10.09
C ILE A 15 4.08 -11.80 9.69
N LYS A 16 4.91 -12.63 10.32
CA LYS A 16 6.26 -12.87 9.82
C LYS A 16 6.14 -13.66 8.51
N SER A 17 6.11 -12.98 7.38
CA SER A 17 6.12 -13.60 6.06
C SER A 17 6.99 -12.79 5.13
N ILE A 18 7.96 -13.49 4.51
CA ILE A 18 8.66 -13.17 3.27
C ILE A 18 9.10 -11.70 3.14
N ASN A 19 10.40 -11.45 3.31
CA ASN A 19 11.09 -10.16 3.27
C ASN A 19 11.04 -9.34 4.58
N ASP A 20 10.84 -9.98 5.74
CA ASP A 20 10.63 -9.27 7.01
C ASP A 20 9.43 -8.32 7.02
N LEU A 21 8.44 -8.54 6.14
CA LEU A 21 7.17 -7.81 6.19
C LEU A 21 6.49 -8.15 7.52
N SER A 22 6.33 -7.16 8.40
CA SER A 22 5.63 -7.29 9.67
C SER A 22 4.63 -6.17 9.76
N TYR A 23 3.34 -6.49 9.63
CA TYR A 23 2.27 -5.53 9.88
C TYR A 23 2.04 -5.36 11.38
N ASP A 24 3.07 -4.86 12.06
CA ASP A 24 2.92 -4.43 13.43
C ASP A 24 2.38 -3.00 13.41
N LEU A 25 1.29 -2.84 14.15
CA LEU A 25 0.75 -1.55 14.47
C LEU A 25 0.60 -1.54 15.98
N ASP A 26 1.72 -1.27 16.66
CA ASP A 26 1.72 -1.22 18.11
C ASP A 26 0.76 -0.11 18.56
N LYS A 27 -0.24 -0.48 19.36
CA LYS A 27 -1.19 0.47 19.95
C LYS A 27 -0.47 1.53 20.79
N ALA A 28 0.70 1.22 21.35
CA ALA A 28 1.54 2.20 22.03
C ALA A 28 2.25 3.15 21.04
N ALA A 29 2.63 2.67 19.86
CA ALA A 29 3.21 3.48 18.79
C ALA A 29 2.17 4.33 18.05
N TYR A 30 0.88 3.98 18.10
CA TYR A 30 -0.25 4.67 17.44
C TYR A 30 -0.12 6.19 17.42
N LYS A 31 0.21 6.81 18.56
CA LYS A 31 0.32 8.27 18.67
C LYS A 31 1.41 8.83 17.76
N SER A 32 2.55 8.15 17.64
CA SER A 32 3.65 8.53 16.75
C SER A 32 3.25 8.43 15.28
N HIS A 33 2.60 7.33 14.87
CA HIS A 33 2.14 7.13 13.48
C HIS A 33 1.09 8.17 13.10
N PHE A 34 0.13 8.39 13.99
CA PHE A 34 -0.88 9.42 13.83
C PHE A 34 -0.24 10.82 13.66
N GLU A 35 0.75 11.17 14.47
CA GLU A 35 1.42 12.47 14.39
C GLU A 35 2.27 12.65 13.12
N ARG A 36 2.70 11.57 12.47
CA ARG A 36 3.54 11.60 11.26
C ARG A 36 2.81 11.33 9.95
N ALA A 37 1.65 10.70 9.99
CA ALA A 37 0.96 10.24 8.78
C ALA A 37 0.51 11.39 7.88
N ASP A 38 0.73 11.21 6.58
CA ASP A 38 0.15 12.04 5.50
C ASP A 38 -1.04 11.30 4.91
N ILE A 39 -2.21 11.94 4.92
CA ILE A 39 -3.46 11.34 4.42
C ILE A 39 -3.83 12.01 3.12
N TRP A 40 -3.91 11.20 2.07
CA TRP A 40 -4.40 11.61 0.76
C TRP A 40 -5.84 11.15 0.58
N PHE A 41 -6.71 12.09 0.25
CA PHE A 41 -8.10 11.85 -0.05
C PHE A 41 -8.28 11.93 -1.57
N TRP A 42 -8.84 10.88 -2.16
CA TRP A 42 -9.23 10.84 -3.56
C TRP A 42 -10.72 10.50 -3.67
N SER A 43 -11.42 11.16 -4.58
CA SER A 43 -12.82 10.86 -4.92
C SER A 43 -13.02 11.02 -6.42
N GLY A 44 -13.76 10.09 -7.03
CA GLY A 44 -13.96 10.06 -8.47
C GLY A 44 -14.68 8.82 -8.96
N CYS A 45 -14.50 8.52 -10.24
CA CYS A 45 -15.01 7.31 -10.89
C CYS A 45 -13.86 6.49 -11.49
N ASP A 46 -13.88 5.18 -11.29
CA ASP A 46 -12.92 4.23 -11.85
C ASP A 46 -13.55 3.42 -12.99
N LYS A 47 -13.89 4.13 -14.08
CA LYS A 47 -14.69 3.58 -15.19
C LYS A 47 -14.10 2.36 -15.90
N GLU A 48 -12.80 2.20 -15.78
CA GLU A 48 -12.02 1.14 -16.43
C GLU A 48 -11.49 0.13 -15.40
N GLY A 49 -11.90 0.24 -14.13
CA GLY A 49 -11.43 -0.62 -13.04
C GLY A 49 -9.92 -0.55 -12.79
N LYS A 50 -9.23 0.50 -13.24
CA LYS A 50 -7.76 0.62 -13.19
C LYS A 50 -7.24 0.83 -11.79
N LEU A 51 -7.90 1.68 -11.01
CA LEU A 51 -7.52 1.92 -9.62
C LEU A 51 -7.81 0.68 -8.78
N THR A 52 -8.96 0.07 -9.02
CA THR A 52 -9.39 -1.19 -8.40
C THR A 52 -8.41 -2.32 -8.68
N ALA A 53 -8.06 -2.58 -9.95
CA ALA A 53 -7.17 -3.65 -10.34
C ALA A 53 -5.76 -3.52 -9.72
N ARG A 54 -5.24 -2.30 -9.59
CA ARG A 54 -3.93 -2.06 -8.95
C ARG A 54 -3.95 -2.37 -7.46
N LEU A 55 -5.02 -1.96 -6.79
CA LEU A 55 -5.19 -2.25 -5.38
C LEU A 55 -5.49 -3.73 -5.13
N GLU A 56 -6.20 -4.39 -6.05
CA GLU A 56 -6.40 -5.84 -6.03
C GLU A 56 -5.11 -6.62 -6.30
N PHE A 57 -4.18 -6.07 -7.10
CA PHE A 57 -2.84 -6.64 -7.26
C PHE A 57 -2.06 -6.63 -5.95
N GLU A 58 -1.96 -5.49 -5.27
CA GLU A 58 -1.34 -5.39 -3.93
C GLU A 58 -2.00 -6.36 -2.95
N TRP A 59 -3.32 -6.41 -2.99
CA TRP A 59 -4.10 -7.32 -2.17
C TRP A 59 -3.85 -8.79 -2.48
N SER A 60 -3.60 -9.17 -3.73
CA SER A 60 -3.31 -10.55 -4.12
C SER A 60 -2.04 -11.08 -3.43
N LEU A 61 -1.10 -10.19 -3.14
CA LEU A 61 0.15 -10.47 -2.42
C LEU A 61 -0.01 -10.43 -0.90
N CYS A 62 -1.14 -9.93 -0.40
CA CYS A 62 -1.42 -9.82 1.02
C CYS A 62 -2.16 -11.06 1.54
N PRO A 63 -1.70 -11.74 2.61
CA PRO A 63 -2.37 -12.93 3.15
C PRO A 63 -3.66 -12.62 3.94
N LEU A 64 -4.23 -11.43 3.76
CA LEU A 64 -5.42 -10.98 4.48
C LEU A 64 -6.70 -11.19 3.65
N ILE A 65 -7.86 -11.16 4.32
CA ILE A 65 -9.20 -11.17 3.74
C ILE A 65 -10.03 -9.95 4.18
N ASN A 66 -10.74 -9.34 3.22
CA ASN A 66 -11.68 -8.23 3.41
C ASN A 66 -13.07 -8.80 3.68
N LYS A 67 -13.34 -9.29 4.90
CA LYS A 67 -14.57 -10.03 5.21
C LYS A 67 -15.85 -9.27 4.86
N LYS A 68 -15.95 -8.02 5.32
CA LYS A 68 -17.16 -7.21 5.13
C LYS A 68 -17.45 -6.86 3.67
N LEU A 69 -16.45 -6.95 2.79
CA LEU A 69 -16.66 -6.70 1.37
C LEU A 69 -17.53 -7.80 0.72
N GLY A 70 -17.45 -9.04 1.20
CA GLY A 70 -18.28 -10.14 0.71
C GLY A 70 -19.75 -10.04 1.11
N GLU A 71 -20.07 -9.23 2.12
CA GLU A 71 -21.44 -8.97 2.59
C GLU A 71 -22.13 -7.87 1.76
N TYR A 72 -21.35 -7.11 0.98
CA TYR A 72 -21.86 -6.02 0.17
C TYR A 72 -22.47 -6.54 -1.13
N THR A 73 -23.78 -6.32 -1.29
CA THR A 73 -24.51 -6.55 -2.54
C THR A 73 -24.60 -5.24 -3.33
N PRO A 74 -23.76 -5.05 -4.37
CA PRO A 74 -23.79 -3.80 -5.13
C PRO A 74 -25.15 -3.59 -5.78
N SER A 75 -25.75 -2.41 -5.58
CA SER A 75 -26.94 -2.01 -6.31
C SER A 75 -26.60 -1.71 -7.78
N ASP A 76 -27.58 -1.71 -8.68
CA ASP A 76 -27.37 -1.32 -10.09
C ASP A 76 -26.81 0.11 -10.23
N THR A 77 -27.08 0.97 -9.25
CA THR A 77 -26.53 2.32 -9.12
C THR A 77 -25.06 2.35 -8.65
N ASP A 78 -24.62 1.33 -7.91
CA ASP A 78 -23.22 1.21 -7.46
C ASP A 78 -22.30 0.67 -8.55
N LYS A 79 -22.86 0.13 -9.64
CA LYS A 79 -22.14 -0.20 -10.88
C LYS A 79 -21.53 1.03 -11.56
N LYS A 80 -21.83 2.24 -11.11
CA LYS A 80 -21.27 3.49 -11.68
C LYS A 80 -19.82 3.76 -11.25
N GLU A 81 -19.18 2.83 -10.55
CA GLU A 81 -17.74 2.88 -10.23
C GLU A 81 -17.31 4.17 -9.52
N HIS A 82 -18.25 4.81 -8.80
CA HIS A 82 -17.93 5.92 -7.92
C HIS A 82 -17.23 5.38 -6.68
N LEU A 83 -16.07 5.96 -6.37
CA LEU A 83 -15.18 5.49 -5.33
C LEU A 83 -14.65 6.68 -4.52
N ILE A 84 -14.46 6.46 -3.22
CA ILE A 84 -13.56 7.25 -2.38
C ILE A 84 -12.38 6.37 -2.02
N ALA A 85 -11.18 6.87 -2.21
CA ALA A 85 -9.95 6.20 -1.82
C ALA A 85 -9.18 7.05 -0.82
N ILE A 86 -8.83 6.45 0.31
CA ILE A 86 -8.02 7.08 1.35
C ILE A 86 -6.70 6.35 1.38
N TYR A 87 -5.64 7.08 1.09
CA TYR A 87 -4.27 6.59 1.16
C TYR A 87 -3.55 7.26 2.32
N ILE A 88 -2.89 6.47 3.15
CA ILE A 88 -2.14 6.94 4.31
C ILE A 88 -0.70 6.51 4.17
N LYS A 89 0.19 7.49 4.12
CA LYS A 89 1.62 7.26 4.02
C LYS A 89 2.20 6.84 5.36
N THR A 90 3.14 5.90 5.38
CA THR A 90 3.83 5.41 6.59
C THR A 90 2.83 5.03 7.69
N PHE A 91 1.84 4.22 7.33
CA PHE A 91 0.78 3.79 8.24
C PHE A 91 1.29 2.73 9.22
N PHE A 92 2.19 1.86 8.78
CA PHE A 92 2.77 0.76 9.55
C PHE A 92 4.13 1.13 10.17
N ASP A 93 4.58 0.31 11.13
CA ASP A 93 5.84 0.49 11.87
C ASP A 93 7.09 0.32 10.98
N ASP A 94 6.99 -0.56 9.98
CA ASP A 94 8.01 -0.82 8.95
C ASP A 94 8.11 0.28 7.88
N GLY A 95 7.19 1.25 7.91
CA GLY A 95 7.14 2.37 6.98
C GLY A 95 6.21 2.13 5.78
N ASP A 96 5.52 0.98 5.73
CA ASP A 96 4.60 0.68 4.65
C ASP A 96 3.36 1.58 4.69
N ASP A 97 2.76 1.75 3.52
CA ASP A 97 1.58 2.58 3.32
C ASP A 97 0.31 1.75 3.43
N PHE A 98 -0.82 2.42 3.62
CA PHE A 98 -2.12 1.78 3.70
C PHE A 98 -3.15 2.48 2.83
N CYS A 99 -4.03 1.71 2.19
CA CYS A 99 -5.12 2.25 1.41
C CYS A 99 -6.42 1.53 1.72
N PHE A 100 -7.51 2.30 1.83
CA PHE A 100 -8.85 1.74 1.82
C PHE A 100 -9.77 2.48 0.85
N LEU A 101 -10.74 1.75 0.32
CA LEU A 101 -11.71 2.16 -0.69
C LEU A 101 -13.12 1.99 -0.17
N VAL A 102 -13.91 3.04 -0.31
CA VAL A 102 -15.36 3.03 -0.13
C VAL A 102 -15.99 3.01 -1.51
N ARG A 103 -16.76 1.95 -1.80
CA ARG A 103 -17.41 1.74 -3.10
C ARG A 103 -18.91 2.01 -3.01
N GLY A 104 -19.46 2.62 -4.04
CA GLY A 104 -20.91 2.80 -4.19
C GLY A 104 -21.41 4.11 -3.60
N ALA A 105 -22.47 4.65 -4.21
CA ALA A 105 -22.97 5.99 -3.90
C ALA A 105 -23.54 6.07 -2.47
N GLU A 106 -24.22 5.01 -2.02
CA GLU A 106 -24.79 4.94 -0.67
C GLU A 106 -23.68 4.98 0.40
N ASN A 107 -22.69 4.11 0.27
CA ASN A 107 -21.56 4.04 1.19
C ASN A 107 -20.72 5.33 1.17
N MET A 108 -20.51 5.92 0.00
CA MET A 108 -19.82 7.21 -0.12
C MET A 108 -20.57 8.33 0.59
N ASN A 109 -21.90 8.43 0.40
CA ASN A 109 -22.73 9.43 1.08
C ASN A 109 -22.67 9.23 2.60
N LYS A 110 -22.76 7.97 3.05
CA LYS A 110 -22.63 7.63 4.47
C LYS A 110 -21.26 8.03 5.02
N PHE A 111 -20.19 7.67 4.33
CA PHE A 111 -18.81 8.05 4.68
C PHE A 111 -18.64 9.57 4.82
N LEU A 112 -19.09 10.32 3.81
CA LEU A 112 -18.99 11.78 3.82
C LEU A 112 -19.82 12.41 4.94
N SER A 113 -21.03 11.91 5.19
CA SER A 113 -21.90 12.41 6.27
C SER A 113 -21.29 12.18 7.66
N MET A 114 -20.47 11.14 7.83
CA MET A 114 -19.82 10.80 9.09
C MET A 114 -18.53 11.60 9.35
N THR A 115 -18.00 12.32 8.36
CA THR A 115 -16.69 12.99 8.47
C THR A 115 -16.59 13.95 9.66
N PHE A 116 -17.70 14.58 10.04
CA PHE A 116 -17.77 15.52 11.18
C PHE A 116 -18.48 14.95 12.41
N SER A 117 -18.81 13.66 12.41
CA SER A 117 -19.52 12.99 13.51
C SER A 117 -18.62 12.65 14.71
N GLY A 118 -17.30 12.69 14.52
CA GLY A 118 -16.32 12.22 15.50
C GLY A 118 -16.24 10.69 15.63
N ARG A 119 -17.00 9.93 14.83
CA ARG A 119 -16.96 8.48 14.78
C ARG A 119 -16.30 8.01 13.49
N ALA A 120 -15.43 7.01 13.58
CA ALA A 120 -14.82 6.37 12.42
C ALA A 120 -15.88 5.66 11.57
N TYR A 121 -15.59 5.51 10.27
CA TYR A 121 -16.39 4.70 9.37
C TYR A 121 -16.12 3.20 9.62
N GLU A 122 -17.19 2.42 9.81
CA GLU A 122 -17.11 0.99 10.17
C GLU A 122 -17.82 0.06 9.18
N GLU A 123 -18.40 0.62 8.13
CA GLU A 123 -19.16 -0.09 7.11
C GLU A 123 -18.22 -0.79 6.11
N PRO A 124 -18.75 -1.65 5.22
CA PRO A 124 -17.94 -2.34 4.22
C PRO A 124 -17.03 -1.39 3.43
N CYS A 125 -15.76 -1.74 3.39
CA CYS A 125 -14.75 -1.12 2.55
C CYS A 125 -13.75 -2.20 2.09
N PHE A 126 -13.07 -1.93 0.99
CA PHE A 126 -11.91 -2.72 0.59
C PHE A 126 -10.68 -2.06 1.20
N ALA A 127 -9.80 -2.80 1.85
CA ALA A 127 -8.58 -2.28 2.42
C ALA A 127 -7.38 -3.17 2.11
N THR A 128 -6.23 -2.55 1.90
CA THR A 128 -4.98 -3.25 1.61
C THR A 128 -3.79 -2.45 2.11
N PRO A 129 -2.79 -3.11 2.72
CA PRO A 129 -1.43 -2.59 2.76
C PRO A 129 -0.89 -2.36 1.34
N LEU A 130 0.05 -1.43 1.19
CA LEU A 130 0.69 -1.11 -0.09
C LEU A 130 2.20 -1.26 0.03
N HIS A 131 2.76 -2.17 -0.77
CA HIS A 131 4.18 -2.51 -0.74
C HIS A 131 4.90 -2.04 -1.99
N ALA A 132 4.35 -2.35 -3.16
CA ALA A 132 5.02 -2.11 -4.43
C ALA A 132 4.58 -0.78 -5.08
N THR A 133 3.36 -0.34 -4.81
CA THR A 133 2.70 0.69 -5.60
C THR A 133 2.73 2.05 -4.92
N LYS A 134 3.45 2.99 -5.55
CA LYS A 134 3.48 4.39 -5.11
C LYS A 134 2.14 5.10 -5.36
N PRO A 135 1.71 6.05 -4.51
CA PRO A 135 0.44 6.77 -4.68
C PRO A 135 0.35 7.54 -6.00
N SER A 136 1.47 8.06 -6.50
CA SER A 136 1.50 8.73 -7.80
C SER A 136 1.14 7.80 -8.95
N SER A 137 1.55 6.53 -8.89
CA SER A 137 1.17 5.58 -9.92
C SER A 137 -0.31 5.23 -9.78
N ILE A 138 -0.88 5.08 -8.58
CA ILE A 138 -2.31 4.77 -8.38
C ILE A 138 -3.18 5.93 -8.89
N PHE A 139 -3.02 7.12 -8.31
CA PHE A 139 -4.00 8.21 -8.44
C PHE A 139 -3.77 9.16 -9.62
N LYS A 140 -2.61 9.10 -10.29
CA LYS A 140 -2.33 9.88 -11.52
C LYS A 140 -2.44 9.04 -12.79
N THR A 141 -3.08 7.88 -12.73
CA THR A 141 -3.29 7.01 -13.89
C THR A 141 -4.26 7.64 -14.89
N ARG A 142 -3.92 7.58 -16.19
CA ARG A 142 -4.82 8.00 -17.27
C ARG A 142 -6.07 7.11 -17.31
N GLY A 143 -7.24 7.73 -17.39
CA GLY A 143 -8.54 7.03 -17.41
C GLY A 143 -9.29 7.08 -16.08
N LEU A 144 -8.68 7.64 -15.02
CA LEU A 144 -9.38 7.94 -13.78
C LEU A 144 -10.11 9.29 -13.90
N ASP A 145 -11.43 9.25 -13.72
CA ASP A 145 -12.26 10.45 -13.68
C ASP A 145 -12.22 11.00 -12.25
N ARG A 146 -11.37 12.01 -12.03
CA ARG A 146 -11.10 12.54 -10.70
C ARG A 146 -11.96 13.75 -10.40
N SER A 147 -12.80 13.66 -9.38
CA SER A 147 -13.51 14.81 -8.81
C SER A 147 -12.64 15.58 -7.80
N LEU A 148 -11.90 14.87 -6.93
CA LEU A 148 -11.06 15.48 -5.90
C LEU A 148 -9.81 14.63 -5.65
N TYR A 149 -8.66 15.27 -5.46
CA TYR A 149 -7.44 14.64 -4.95
C TYR A 149 -6.62 15.67 -4.18
N GLU A 150 -6.47 15.45 -2.88
CA GLU A 150 -5.79 16.38 -2.00
C GLU A 150 -5.09 15.67 -0.83
N CYS A 151 -4.08 16.32 -0.28
CA CYS A 151 -3.50 15.94 1.00
C CYS A 151 -4.27 16.66 2.11
N VAL A 152 -4.90 15.91 3.01
CA VAL A 152 -5.75 16.44 4.07
C VAL A 152 -4.89 17.00 5.17
N ASN A 153 -5.09 18.27 5.50
CA ASN A 153 -4.28 18.95 6.49
C ASN A 153 -4.75 18.62 7.92
N LYS A 154 -3.80 18.31 8.81
CA LYS A 154 -4.05 18.07 10.25
C LYS A 154 -4.72 19.24 10.96
N THR A 155 -4.53 20.46 10.49
CA THR A 155 -5.13 21.67 11.10
C THR A 155 -6.50 22.01 10.51
N GLU A 156 -6.88 21.40 9.39
CA GLU A 156 -8.18 21.65 8.74
C GLU A 156 -9.32 21.24 9.68
N THR A 157 -10.28 22.14 9.89
CA THR A 157 -11.45 21.89 10.75
C THR A 157 -11.06 21.36 12.13
N LYS A 158 -10.03 21.95 12.78
CA LYS A 158 -9.50 21.50 14.08
C LYS A 158 -9.01 20.04 14.07
N GLY A 159 -8.64 19.53 12.89
CA GLY A 159 -8.20 18.16 12.65
C GLY A 159 -9.32 17.13 12.69
N ILE A 160 -10.60 17.52 12.72
CA ILE A 160 -11.72 16.58 12.83
C ILE A 160 -11.74 15.63 11.62
N ARG A 161 -11.67 16.18 10.41
CA ARG A 161 -11.62 15.40 9.17
C ARG A 161 -10.41 14.46 9.14
N TRP A 162 -9.24 14.99 9.49
CA TRP A 162 -8.00 14.22 9.53
C TRP A 162 -8.12 13.02 10.51
N ARG A 163 -8.60 13.26 11.73
CA ARG A 163 -8.84 12.21 12.75
C ARG A 163 -9.85 11.17 12.30
N PHE A 164 -10.92 11.62 11.65
CA PHE A 164 -11.93 10.74 11.10
C PHE A 164 -11.34 9.79 10.05
N LEU A 165 -10.55 10.31 9.11
CA LEU A 165 -9.93 9.49 8.05
C LEU A 165 -8.94 8.48 8.62
N TYR A 166 -8.06 8.92 9.52
CA TYR A 166 -7.10 8.02 10.18
C TYR A 166 -7.81 6.95 11.00
N GLY A 167 -8.80 7.35 11.81
CA GLY A 167 -9.60 6.41 12.61
C GLY A 167 -10.37 5.41 11.75
N SER A 168 -10.85 5.82 10.58
CA SER A 168 -11.52 4.94 9.61
C SER A 168 -10.55 3.94 8.99
N ALA A 169 -9.32 4.35 8.66
CA ALA A 169 -8.28 3.43 8.18
C ALA A 169 -7.92 2.38 9.23
N MET A 170 -7.77 2.80 10.49
CA MET A 170 -7.55 1.88 11.61
C MET A 170 -8.68 0.87 11.74
N LYS A 171 -9.94 1.31 11.62
CA LYS A 171 -11.09 0.40 11.63
C LYS A 171 -11.11 -0.55 10.45
N ALA A 172 -10.74 -0.09 9.27
CA ALA A 172 -10.61 -0.93 8.09
C ALA A 172 -9.54 -2.00 8.29
N TRP A 173 -8.38 -1.63 8.83
CA TRP A 173 -7.30 -2.55 9.20
C TRP A 173 -7.74 -3.59 10.25
N GLU A 174 -8.40 -3.15 11.33
CA GLU A 174 -8.92 -4.03 12.40
C GLU A 174 -9.94 -5.06 11.90
N GLN A 175 -10.58 -4.82 10.75
CA GLN A 175 -11.55 -5.72 10.14
C GLN A 175 -10.92 -6.74 9.17
N LEU A 176 -9.64 -6.58 8.83
CA LEU A 176 -8.93 -7.56 8.04
C LEU A 176 -8.63 -8.78 8.89
N GLU A 177 -8.77 -9.95 8.28
CA GLU A 177 -8.42 -11.21 8.95
C GLU A 177 -7.39 -11.98 8.15
N LEU A 178 -6.54 -12.72 8.86
CA LEU A 178 -5.56 -13.60 8.23
C LEU A 178 -6.27 -14.77 7.56
N ASN A 179 -5.94 -15.02 6.30
CA ASN A 179 -6.30 -16.23 5.59
C ASN A 179 -5.09 -17.15 5.54
N GLU A 180 -5.12 -18.20 6.35
CA GLU A 180 -4.00 -19.13 6.50
C GLU A 180 -3.71 -19.91 5.22
N GLU A 181 -4.72 -20.23 4.41
CA GLU A 181 -4.54 -20.94 3.14
C GLU A 181 -3.83 -20.05 2.12
N LYS A 182 -4.25 -18.79 2.02
CA LYS A 182 -3.61 -17.79 1.16
C LYS A 182 -2.18 -17.51 1.63
N HIS A 183 -1.98 -17.41 2.95
CA HIS A 183 -0.67 -17.26 3.56
C HIS A 183 0.28 -18.41 3.21
N GLN A 184 -0.18 -19.66 3.32
CA GLN A 184 0.61 -20.83 2.93
C GLN A 184 0.92 -20.85 1.43
N SER A 185 -0.06 -20.50 0.59
CA SER A 185 0.11 -20.46 -0.87
C SER A 185 1.16 -19.42 -1.27
N ILE A 186 1.10 -18.21 -0.69
CA ILE A 186 2.09 -17.16 -0.93
C ILE A 186 3.47 -17.61 -0.44
N ARG A 187 3.56 -18.25 0.73
CA ARG A 187 4.82 -18.81 1.25
C ARG A 187 5.44 -19.83 0.30
N GLN A 188 4.64 -20.72 -0.30
CA GLN A 188 5.13 -21.70 -1.27
C GLN A 188 5.63 -21.04 -2.55
N ILE A 189 4.88 -20.08 -3.10
CA ILE A 189 5.28 -19.36 -4.32
C ILE A 189 6.66 -18.72 -4.12
N VAL A 190 6.87 -18.06 -2.99
CA VAL A 190 8.14 -17.36 -2.75
C VAL A 190 9.28 -18.32 -2.42
N ALA A 191 9.02 -19.41 -1.70
CA ALA A 191 10.02 -20.45 -1.51
C ALA A 191 10.53 -21.00 -2.85
N ASN A 192 9.62 -21.22 -3.80
CA ASN A 192 9.97 -21.70 -5.14
C ASN A 192 10.74 -20.65 -5.95
N VAL A 193 10.33 -19.38 -5.92
CA VAL A 193 11.06 -18.30 -6.62
C VAL A 193 12.49 -18.15 -6.09
N LYS A 194 12.69 -18.29 -4.77
CA LYS A 194 14.04 -18.23 -4.18
C LYS A 194 14.92 -19.40 -4.61
N GLN A 195 14.35 -20.59 -4.78
CA GLN A 195 15.11 -21.76 -5.26
C GLN A 195 15.57 -21.57 -6.70
N VAL A 196 14.70 -21.06 -7.58
CA VAL A 196 15.05 -20.80 -8.99
C VAL A 196 16.13 -19.72 -9.10
N ALA A 197 16.06 -18.65 -8.30
CA ALA A 197 17.07 -17.59 -8.33
C ALA A 197 18.47 -18.07 -7.89
N VAL A 198 18.54 -19.01 -6.93
CA VAL A 198 19.82 -19.59 -6.49
C VAL A 198 20.39 -20.55 -7.54
N GLU A 199 19.53 -21.29 -8.25
CA GLU A 199 19.96 -22.20 -9.33
C GLU A 199 20.48 -21.45 -10.58
N GLU A 200 20.02 -20.21 -10.83
CA GLU A 200 20.55 -19.38 -11.92
C GLU A 200 21.91 -18.75 -11.55
N GLU A 201 22.12 -18.34 -10.30
CA GLU A 201 23.40 -17.77 -9.83
C GLU A 201 24.52 -18.83 -9.72
N ASP A 202 24.21 -20.09 -9.41
CA ASP A 202 25.19 -21.20 -9.37
C ASP A 202 25.55 -21.75 -10.76
N SER A 203 25.02 -21.16 -11.84
CA SER A 203 25.27 -21.58 -13.23
C SER A 203 26.20 -20.66 -14.04
N GLU A 204 26.73 -19.59 -13.42
CA GLU A 204 27.66 -18.65 -14.06
C GLU A 204 29.13 -18.74 -13.58
N GLU A 205 29.49 -19.68 -12.69
CA GLU A 205 30.90 -19.92 -12.29
C GLU A 205 31.53 -21.10 -13.06
N ASP A 206 31.78 -20.94 -14.37
CA ASP A 206 32.93 -21.57 -15.05
C ASP A 206 33.08 -21.03 -16.48
N SER A 207 33.72 -19.88 -16.64
CA SER A 207 34.30 -19.43 -17.92
C SER A 207 35.41 -18.39 -17.71
N ASP A 208 36.64 -18.91 -17.62
CA ASP A 208 37.91 -18.42 -18.18
C ASP A 208 38.65 -17.21 -17.58
N GLU A 209 39.69 -17.56 -16.81
CA GLU A 209 41.12 -17.22 -16.98
C GLU A 209 41.54 -15.98 -17.80
N SER A 210 42.10 -15.01 -17.06
CA SER A 210 43.38 -14.30 -17.27
C SER A 210 44.01 -14.14 -18.68
N SER A 211 44.23 -12.88 -19.07
CA SER A 211 45.44 -12.31 -19.72
C SER A 211 45.09 -10.86 -20.12
N ASP A 212 45.93 -9.84 -20.12
CA ASP A 212 47.30 -9.61 -19.71
C ASP A 212 47.40 -8.09 -19.49
N GLU A 213 48.39 -7.67 -18.71
CA GLU A 213 48.77 -6.27 -18.54
C GLU A 213 49.19 -5.65 -19.90
N ASP A 214 48.66 -4.48 -20.24
CA ASP A 214 49.48 -3.52 -20.98
C ASP A 214 49.16 -2.08 -20.59
N SER A 215 50.26 -1.38 -20.33
CA SER A 215 50.39 -0.02 -19.83
C SER A 215 50.46 0.92 -21.03
N SER A 216 49.66 1.97 -21.05
CA SER A 216 49.95 3.15 -21.86
C SER A 216 49.31 4.37 -21.22
N ASP A 217 50.15 5.12 -20.49
CA ASP A 217 50.09 6.57 -20.41
C ASP A 217 49.77 7.14 -21.79
N ASP A 218 48.73 7.97 -21.90
CA ASP A 218 48.84 9.10 -22.80
C ASP A 218 48.08 10.32 -22.30
N ASP A 219 48.81 11.40 -22.45
CA ASP A 219 48.76 12.70 -21.82
C ASP A 219 47.94 13.69 -22.69
N LEU A 220 47.59 14.84 -22.11
CA LEU A 220 47.20 16.10 -22.77
C LEU A 220 45.83 16.17 -23.49
N SER A 221 44.92 17.00 -22.98
CA SER A 221 44.93 18.45 -23.27
C SER A 221 43.58 19.13 -23.03
N ASP A 222 43.71 20.33 -22.50
CA ASP A 222 42.76 21.42 -22.36
C ASP A 222 41.72 21.56 -23.49
N LYS A 223 40.50 21.95 -23.11
CA LYS A 223 39.95 23.23 -23.61
C LYS A 223 38.79 23.77 -22.80
N GLU A 224 39.03 24.99 -22.34
CA GLU A 224 38.08 26.01 -21.92
C GLU A 224 36.92 26.16 -22.92
N GLY A 225 35.73 26.43 -22.38
CA GLY A 225 34.54 26.80 -23.11
C GLY A 225 33.68 27.73 -22.25
N ASP A 226 34.23 28.90 -21.98
CA ASP A 226 33.50 30.07 -21.50
C ASP A 226 32.41 30.45 -22.53
N GLY A 227 31.21 30.76 -22.06
CA GLY A 227 30.01 30.88 -22.88
C GLY A 227 28.94 31.73 -22.21
N LYS A 228 29.32 32.98 -21.94
CA LYS A 228 28.50 34.10 -21.50
C LYS A 228 27.58 34.63 -22.63
N CYS A 229 26.55 35.39 -22.22
CA CYS A 229 25.69 36.35 -22.95
C CYS A 229 24.22 35.89 -23.13
N GLU A 230 23.28 36.44 -22.35
CA GLU A 230 22.45 37.66 -22.62
C GLU A 230 21.22 37.26 -23.47
N ASP A 231 19.96 37.60 -23.17
CA ASP A 231 19.29 38.66 -22.41
C ASP A 231 18.08 38.13 -21.60
#